data_AF-A0AAU8HPW8-F1
#
_entry.id   AF-A0AAU8HPW8-F1
#
_cell.length_a   1.000
_cell.length_b   1.000
_cell.length_c   1.000
_cell.angle_alpha   90.00
_cell.angle_beta   90.00
_cell.angle_gamma   90.00
#
_symmetry.space_group_name_H-M   'P 1'
#
loop_
_entity.id
_entity.type
_entity.pdbx_description
1 polymer ?
#
loop_
_entity_poly.entity_id
_entity_poly.type
_entity_poly.pdbx_seq_one_letter_code
_entity_poly.pdbx_strand_id
1 'polypeptide(L)'
;MRTERQQGFESQKVLVPQAEQALENLKNEVATELGLNQKIQTQGYANMSPYEVGQIGGQMVKRLIEMAESNMSNGTTPKPATMQESPSTQQITQQTQQTQQNQMS
;
A
#
# COMPACT_ATOMS: atom_id res chain seq x y z
N MET A 1 13.41 25.37 12.86
CA MET A 1 14.26 24.66 11.88
C MET A 1 13.36 24.26 10.74
N ARG A 2 13.57 24.79 9.53
CA ARG A 2 12.81 24.37 8.34
C ARG A 2 13.55 23.18 7.75
N THR A 3 12.90 22.02 7.70
CA THR A 3 13.39 20.88 6.94
C THR A 3 13.34 21.28 5.47
N GLU A 4 14.48 21.67 4.90
CA GLU A 4 14.65 21.72 3.45
C GLU A 4 14.45 20.31 2.94
N ARG A 5 13.23 20.01 2.48
CA ARG A 5 12.95 18.80 1.72
C ARG A 5 13.86 18.86 0.50
N GLN A 6 14.87 17.99 0.45
CA GLN A 6 15.68 17.76 -0.74
C GLN A 6 14.73 17.63 -1.92
N GLN A 7 14.90 18.49 -2.92
CA GLN A 7 14.09 18.53 -4.14
C GLN A 7 14.19 17.15 -4.81
N GLY A 8 13.24 16.28 -4.48
CA GLY A 8 12.96 15.05 -5.20
C GLY A 8 12.22 15.40 -6.48
N PHE A 9 12.07 14.43 -7.37
CA PHE A 9 11.28 14.57 -8.59
C PHE A 9 9.87 15.08 -8.26
N GLU A 10 9.63 16.38 -8.47
CA GLU A 10 8.35 17.08 -8.23
C GLU A 10 7.21 16.57 -9.15
N SER A 11 7.44 15.51 -9.93
CA SER A 11 6.53 14.99 -10.93
C SER A 11 5.93 13.62 -10.62
N GLN A 12 6.29 12.96 -9.50
CA GLN A 12 5.52 11.81 -9.02
C GLN A 12 4.45 12.27 -8.04
N LYS A 13 3.23 12.48 -8.54
CA LYS A 13 2.05 12.55 -7.68
C LYS A 13 2.02 11.24 -6.89
N VAL A 14 2.27 11.28 -5.58
CA VAL A 14 2.08 10.11 -4.74
C VAL A 14 0.57 9.83 -4.73
N LEU A 15 0.15 8.72 -5.36
CA LEU A 15 -1.27 8.37 -5.45
C LEU A 15 -1.86 8.08 -4.06
N VAL A 16 -1.04 7.58 -3.13
CA VAL A 16 -1.42 7.19 -1.78
C VAL A 16 -0.57 7.97 -0.77
N PRO A 17 -1.07 9.07 -0.17
CA PRO A 17 -0.26 9.93 0.70
C PRO A 17 0.31 9.18 1.91
N GLN A 18 -0.38 8.14 2.39
CA GLN A 18 0.09 7.27 3.47
C GLN A 18 1.38 6.51 3.12
N ALA A 19 1.66 6.32 1.83
CA ALA A 19 2.86 5.65 1.35
C ALA A 19 4.05 6.61 1.13
N GLU A 20 3.86 7.92 1.25
CA GLU A 20 4.92 8.91 0.96
C GLU A 20 6.16 8.68 1.83
N GLN A 21 5.97 8.47 3.14
CA GLN A 21 7.08 8.23 4.07
C GLN A 21 7.79 6.89 3.79
N ALA A 22 7.02 5.84 3.46
CA ALA A 22 7.60 4.54 3.11
C ALA A 22 8.43 4.60 1.81
N LEU A 23 7.94 5.33 0.82
CA LEU A 23 8.66 5.57 -0.44
C LEU A 23 9.90 6.44 -0.22
N GLU A 24 9.85 7.43 0.66
CA GLU A 24 11.00 8.26 1.00
C GLU A 24 12.10 7.43 1.69
N ASN A 25 11.73 6.55 2.62
CA ASN A 25 12.66 5.60 3.24
C ASN A 25 13.29 4.67 2.19
N LEU A 26 12.48 4.07 1.31
CA LEU A 26 12.96 3.19 0.25
C LEU A 26 13.95 3.92 -0.68
N LYS A 27 13.66 5.17 -1.03
CA LYS A 27 14.55 6.01 -1.83
C LYS A 27 15.89 6.23 -1.13
N ASN A 28 15.88 6.50 0.17
CA ASN A 28 17.09 6.72 0.96
C ASN A 28 17.93 5.43 1.09
N GLU A 29 17.28 4.28 1.27
CA GLU A 29 17.94 2.97 1.28
C GLU A 29 18.62 2.68 -0.07
N VAL A 30 17.87 2.80 -1.17
CA VAL A 30 18.40 2.58 -2.52
C VAL A 30 19.54 3.56 -2.83
N ALA A 31 19.40 4.83 -2.49
CA ALA A 31 20.44 5.83 -2.66
C ALA A 31 21.72 5.49 -1.87
N THR A 32 21.56 4.94 -0.67
CA THR A 32 22.68 4.52 0.19
C THR A 32 23.38 3.32 -0.40
N GLU A 33 22.64 2.32 -0.86
CA GLU A 33 23.20 1.11 -1.48
C GLU A 33 23.94 1.40 -2.78
N LEU A 34 23.46 2.37 -3.56
CA LEU A 34 24.15 2.80 -4.78
C LEU A 34 25.34 3.74 -4.51
N GLY A 35 25.60 4.10 -3.25
CA GLY A 35 26.66 5.05 -2.88
C GLY A 35 26.40 6.49 -3.37
N LEU A 36 25.16 6.79 -3.74
CA LEU A 36 24.75 8.07 -4.32
C LEU A 36 24.19 9.05 -3.28
N ASN A 37 23.98 8.60 -2.03
CA ASN A 37 23.42 9.42 -0.96
C ASN A 37 24.16 10.76 -0.77
N GLN A 38 25.50 10.74 -0.78
CA GLN A 38 26.30 11.98 -0.66
C GLN A 38 26.09 12.94 -1.83
N LYS A 39 25.91 12.41 -3.05
CA LYS A 39 25.66 13.24 -4.24
C LYS A 39 24.27 13.85 -4.19
N ILE A 40 23.27 13.09 -3.73
CA ILE A 40 21.91 13.60 -3.54
C ILE A 40 21.89 14.73 -2.51
N GLN A 41 22.62 14.59 -1.40
CA GLN A 41 22.66 15.62 -0.36
C GLN A 41 23.40 16.88 -0.78
N THR A 42 24.46 16.75 -1.59
CA THR A 42 25.31 17.89 -1.99
C THR A 42 24.84 18.59 -3.26
N GLN A 43 24.34 17.82 -4.24
CA GLN A 43 23.94 18.33 -5.55
C GLN A 43 22.41 18.35 -5.72
N GLY A 44 21.68 17.49 -5.02
CA GLY A 44 20.26 17.29 -5.26
C GLY A 44 19.99 16.45 -6.51
N TYR A 45 18.81 15.82 -6.56
CA TYR A 45 18.42 14.95 -7.69
C TYR A 45 18.42 15.68 -9.05
N ALA A 46 18.10 16.97 -9.07
CA ALA A 46 18.03 17.77 -10.30
C ALA A 46 19.39 18.00 -10.96
N ASN A 47 20.48 17.96 -10.19
CA ASN A 47 21.84 18.24 -10.69
C ASN A 47 22.68 16.96 -10.85
N MET A 48 22.11 15.78 -10.60
CA MET A 48 22.76 14.50 -10.81
C MET A 48 22.63 14.02 -12.26
N SER A 49 23.43 13.03 -12.66
CA SER A 49 23.31 12.44 -13.99
C SER A 49 21.95 11.73 -14.14
N PRO A 50 21.25 11.89 -15.27
CA PRO A 50 20.01 11.15 -15.55
C PRO A 50 20.16 9.64 -15.43
N TYR A 51 21.37 9.12 -15.70
CA TYR A 51 21.70 7.71 -15.50
C TYR A 51 21.63 7.29 -14.02
N GLU A 52 22.25 8.07 -13.13
CA GLU A 52 22.29 7.78 -11.68
C GLU A 52 20.89 7.89 -11.06
N VAL A 53 20.18 8.94 -11.45
CA VAL A 53 18.78 9.17 -11.10
C VAL A 53 17.89 8.01 -11.55
N GLY A 54 18.04 7.60 -12.82
CA GLY A 54 17.28 6.50 -13.40
C GLY A 54 17.58 5.17 -12.71
N GLN A 55 18.84 4.95 -12.32
CA GLN A 55 19.25 3.77 -11.58
C GLN A 55 18.56 3.67 -10.21
N ILE A 56 18.45 4.78 -9.48
CA ILE A 56 17.71 4.84 -8.20
C ILE A 56 16.22 4.52 -8.43
N GLY A 57 15.59 5.18 -9.41
CA GLY A 57 14.19 4.94 -9.76
C GLY A 57 13.89 3.49 -10.14
N GLY A 58 14.74 2.90 -10.98
CA GLY A 58 14.59 1.50 -11.41
C GLY A 58 14.75 0.50 -10.26
N GLN A 59 15.70 0.73 -9.35
CA GLN A 59 15.87 -0.12 -8.17
C GLN A 59 14.69 -0.02 -7.20
N MET A 60 14.12 1.17 -7.01
CA MET A 60 12.89 1.31 -6.20
C MET A 60 11.73 0.52 -6.80
N VAL A 61 11.47 0.66 -8.11
CA VAL A 61 10.38 -0.07 -8.79
C VAL A 61 10.60 -1.58 -8.70
N LYS A 62 11.84 -2.05 -8.89
CA LYS A 62 12.18 -3.46 -8.77
C LYS A 62 11.81 -4.02 -7.39
N ARG A 63 12.19 -3.33 -6.31
CA ARG A 63 11.83 -3.74 -4.94
C ARG A 63 10.32 -3.71 -4.69
N LEU A 64 9.63 -2.71 -5.22
CA LEU A 64 8.17 -2.63 -5.08
C LEU A 64 7.48 -3.81 -5.75
N ILE A 65 7.98 -4.26 -6.90
CA ILE A 65 7.50 -5.48 -7.57
C ILE A 65 7.79 -6.70 -6.71
N GLU A 66 9.02 -6.86 -6.22
CA GLU A 66 9.39 -8.00 -5.34
C GLU A 66 8.52 -8.06 -4.07
N MET A 67 8.25 -6.91 -3.44
CA MET A 67 7.32 -6.81 -2.30
C MET A 67 5.89 -7.16 -2.68
N ALA A 68 5.41 -6.68 -3.84
CA ALA A 68 4.08 -6.99 -4.33
C ALA A 68 3.93 -8.49 -4.65
N GLU A 69 4.89 -9.10 -5.34
CA GLU A 69 4.95 -10.53 -5.62
C GLU A 69 4.95 -11.34 -4.32
N SER A 70 5.75 -10.94 -3.33
CA SER A 70 5.78 -11.57 -2.01
C SER A 70 4.43 -11.48 -1.30
N ASN A 71 3.80 -10.31 -1.29
CA ASN A 71 2.49 -10.10 -0.66
C ASN A 71 1.36 -10.84 -1.38
N MET A 72 1.43 -10.94 -2.71
CA MET A 72 0.47 -11.71 -3.52
C MET A 72 0.67 -13.22 -3.31
N SER A 73 1.91 -13.67 -3.21
CA SER A 73 2.25 -15.07 -2.91
C SER A 73 1.82 -15.49 -1.50
N ASN A 74 1.84 -14.56 -0.53
CA ASN A 74 1.42 -14.80 0.85
C ASN A 74 -0.11 -14.75 1.08
N GLY A 75 -0.92 -14.79 0.02
CA GLY A 75 -2.30 -15.27 0.16
C GLY A 75 -3.30 -14.27 0.73
N THR A 76 -3.39 -13.08 0.14
CA THR A 76 -4.70 -12.42 0.05
C THR A 76 -5.20 -12.54 -1.37
N THR A 77 -5.58 -13.75 -1.77
CA THR A 77 -6.67 -13.85 -2.73
C THR A 77 -7.79 -12.96 -2.17
N PRO A 78 -8.27 -11.90 -2.85
CA PRO A 78 -9.62 -11.48 -2.62
C PRO A 78 -10.43 -12.74 -2.91
N LYS A 79 -10.83 -13.45 -1.86
CA LYS A 79 -11.83 -14.51 -1.95
C LYS A 79 -12.93 -13.84 -2.78
N PRO A 80 -13.18 -14.27 -4.04
CA PRO A 80 -14.30 -13.72 -4.80
C PRO A 80 -15.45 -13.83 -3.84
N ALA A 81 -16.15 -12.73 -3.60
CA ALA A 81 -17.22 -12.68 -2.63
C ALA A 81 -18.13 -13.89 -2.90
N THR A 82 -17.92 -14.99 -2.16
CA THR A 82 -19.00 -15.90 -1.83
C THR A 82 -19.91 -14.94 -1.12
N MET A 83 -20.92 -14.50 -1.88
CA MET A 83 -22.28 -14.30 -1.42
C MET A 83 -22.40 -15.04 -0.09
N GLN A 84 -22.13 -14.29 0.99
CA GLN A 84 -22.27 -14.82 2.32
C GLN A 84 -23.77 -14.90 2.45
N GLU A 85 -24.30 -16.12 2.31
CA GLU A 85 -25.70 -16.41 2.56
C GLU A 85 -26.09 -15.75 3.89
N SER A 86 -27.18 -14.99 3.81
CA SER A 86 -27.72 -14.12 4.84
C SER A 86 -27.84 -14.82 6.20
N PRO A 87 -27.37 -14.23 7.32
CA PRO A 87 -27.54 -14.82 8.65
C PRO A 87 -28.97 -14.73 9.22
N SER A 88 -29.99 -14.34 8.45
CA SER A 88 -31.28 -13.90 9.01
C SER A 88 -32.41 -14.94 9.06
N THR A 89 -32.32 -16.10 8.39
CA THR A 89 -33.51 -16.94 8.18
C THR A 89 -33.84 -17.90 9.35
N GLN A 90 -32.90 -18.20 10.26
CA GLN A 90 -33.13 -19.19 11.31
C GLN A 90 -33.84 -18.67 12.57
N GLN A 91 -33.97 -17.35 12.77
CA GLN A 91 -34.64 -16.80 13.95
C GLN A 91 -36.13 -16.52 13.76
N ILE A 92 -36.59 -16.29 12.53
CA ILE A 92 -38.00 -15.95 12.27
C ILE A 92 -38.92 -17.16 12.48
N THR A 93 -38.47 -18.38 12.15
CA THR A 93 -39.30 -19.59 12.22
C THR A 93 -39.69 -19.99 13.65
N GLN A 94 -38.85 -19.72 14.66
CA GLN A 94 -39.19 -20.05 16.04
C GLN A 94 -40.20 -19.05 16.66
N GLN A 95 -40.20 -17.79 16.20
CA GLN A 95 -41.08 -16.77 16.76
C GLN A 95 -42.52 -16.88 16.22
N THR A 96 -42.71 -17.32 14.97
CA THR A 96 -44.06 -17.51 14.40
C THR A 96 -44.83 -18.66 15.09
N GLN A 97 -44.12 -19.69 15.55
CA GLN A 97 -44.76 -20.86 16.17
C GLN A 97 -45.23 -20.56 17.61
N GLN A 98 -44.56 -19.66 18.33
CA GLN A 98 -44.94 -19.28 19.68
C GLN A 98 -46.14 -18.30 19.68
N THR A 99 -46.20 -17.37 18.72
CA THR A 99 -47.34 -16.44 18.59
C THR A 99 -48.62 -17.13 18.12
N GLN A 100 -48.53 -18.26 17.41
CA GLN A 100 -49.73 -19.01 17.00
C GLN A 100 -50.26 -19.92 18.12
N GLN A 101 -49.41 -20.34 19.07
CA GLN A 101 -49.83 -21.10 20.25
C GLN A 101 -50.51 -20.21 21.31
N ASN A 102 -50.09 -18.94 21.41
CA ASN A 102 -50.68 -17.97 22.34
C ASN A 102 -52.01 -17.33 21.87
N GLN A 103 -52.51 -17.70 20.69
CA GLN A 103 -53.80 -17.24 20.15
C GLN A 103 -54.86 -18.37 20.11
N MET A 104 -54.54 -19.56 20.62
CA MET A 104 -55.46 -20.71 20.66
C MET A 104 -55.77 -21.18 22.09
N SER A 105 -55.56 -20.30 23.09
CA SER A 105 -56.01 -20.46 24.48
C SER A 105 -56.85 -19.26 24.89
#